data_AF-A0A833WSR9-F1
#
_entry.id   AF-A0A833WSR9-F1
#
_cell.length_a   1.000
_cell.length_b   1.000
_cell.length_c   1.000
_cell.angle_alpha   90.00
_cell.angle_beta   90.00
_cell.angle_gamma   90.00
#
_symmetry.space_group_name_H-M   'P 1'
#
loop_
_entity.id
_entity.type
_entity.pdbx_description
1 polymer ?
#
loop_
_entity_poly.entity_id
_entity_poly.type
_entity_poly.pdbx_seq_one_letter_code
_entity_poly.pdbx_strand_id
1 'polypeptide(L)'
;MVSYSSSEMKRNMPSPCDILSYLPDNVIENILIFLPLRDAVKTSVLSKKWRRNWDVPFEVDILKTFICKCPLLERLTLKGCFYIGNLDIDAPKLKFLYIHARWHATFLPSNAYRKALKNSETSVIIGFFRSLPVIESLNVGYQCWQFLAAGNVPDRLPANLKYLKTLELPALRFEFLREFSCALCLIRSSPNLQKLRLGVGYTKSDTADNVKTVDKFVESQDFSDISLNKLREVEMQINDFSKPEMEFVKLLLVKSPLLETMHIRQRDGDFYNGYRILKEVTRFRRASSTAEIIYFGPNEKP
;
A
#
# COMPACT_ATOMS: atom_id res chain seq x y z
N MET A 1 -2.67 -36.24 -48.07
CA MET A 1 -3.96 -36.00 -47.42
C MET A 1 -3.71 -35.40 -46.03
N VAL A 2 -3.59 -34.07 -45.95
CA VAL A 2 -4.04 -33.23 -44.82
C VAL A 2 -4.30 -31.86 -45.46
N SER A 3 -5.56 -31.62 -45.84
CA SER A 3 -6.02 -30.34 -46.38
C SER A 3 -6.27 -29.39 -45.21
N TYR A 4 -5.38 -28.42 -45.01
CA TYR A 4 -5.66 -27.32 -44.08
C TYR A 4 -6.64 -26.36 -44.74
N SER A 5 -7.81 -26.23 -44.10
CA SER A 5 -8.91 -25.37 -44.52
C SER A 5 -8.47 -23.91 -44.64
N SER A 6 -8.73 -23.28 -45.79
CA SER A 6 -8.47 -21.85 -46.09
C SER A 6 -9.26 -20.85 -45.21
N SER A 7 -9.92 -21.31 -44.14
CA SER A 7 -10.71 -20.51 -43.21
C SER A 7 -9.95 -20.04 -41.96
N GLU A 8 -8.80 -20.62 -41.62
CA GLU A 8 -8.05 -20.26 -40.39
C GLU A 8 -6.91 -19.25 -40.60
N MET A 9 -6.42 -19.05 -41.83
CA MET A 9 -5.38 -18.07 -42.14
C MET A 9 -5.88 -16.62 -42.30
N LYS A 10 -7.17 -16.34 -42.09
CA LYS A 10 -7.73 -14.98 -42.21
C LYS A 10 -7.85 -14.20 -40.89
N ARG A 11 -7.59 -14.80 -39.72
CA ARG A 11 -7.80 -14.12 -38.42
C ARG A 11 -6.60 -13.35 -37.85
N ASN A 12 -5.40 -13.51 -38.41
CA ASN A 12 -4.18 -12.87 -37.89
C ASN A 12 -3.39 -12.08 -38.96
N MET A 13 -4.05 -11.58 -40.00
CA MET A 13 -3.43 -10.58 -40.87
C MET A 13 -3.51 -9.20 -40.20
N PRO A 14 -2.40 -8.45 -40.10
CA PRO A 14 -2.34 -7.20 -39.36
C PRO A 14 -3.26 -6.15 -39.99
N SER A 15 -3.96 -5.39 -39.15
CA SER A 15 -4.47 -4.09 -39.59
C SER A 15 -3.23 -3.25 -39.97
N PRO A 16 -3.15 -2.64 -41.17
CA PRO A 16 -1.95 -1.97 -41.69
C PRO A 16 -1.40 -0.81 -40.84
N CYS A 17 -2.07 -0.46 -39.74
CA CYS A 17 -1.84 0.77 -38.97
C CYS A 17 -1.35 0.55 -37.53
N ASP A 18 -1.25 -0.68 -37.02
CA ASP A 18 -0.91 -0.93 -35.59
C ASP A 18 0.44 -1.66 -35.42
N ILE A 19 1.50 -1.10 -36.02
CA ILE A 19 2.88 -1.60 -35.92
C ILE A 19 3.41 -1.46 -34.48
N LEU A 20 2.92 -0.46 -33.74
CA LEU A 20 3.34 -0.13 -32.38
C LEU A 20 2.94 -1.21 -31.36
N SER A 21 1.89 -2.01 -31.61
CA SER A 21 1.52 -3.13 -30.74
C SER A 21 2.52 -4.28 -30.74
N TYR A 22 3.39 -4.37 -31.75
CA TYR A 22 4.40 -5.42 -31.87
C TYR A 22 5.75 -5.06 -31.23
N LEU A 23 5.90 -3.83 -30.72
CA LEU A 23 7.11 -3.45 -30.00
C LEU A 23 7.21 -4.18 -28.64
N PRO A 24 8.43 -4.55 -28.21
CA PRO A 24 8.70 -5.02 -26.86
C PRO A 24 8.27 -3.98 -25.81
N ASP A 25 7.80 -4.44 -24.64
CA ASP A 25 7.22 -3.56 -23.61
C ASP A 25 8.20 -2.49 -23.13
N ASN A 26 9.48 -2.84 -22.98
CA ASN A 26 10.55 -1.91 -22.60
C ASN A 26 10.78 -0.79 -23.64
N VAL A 27 10.52 -1.04 -24.93
CA VAL A 27 10.64 -0.03 -25.99
C VAL A 27 9.42 0.89 -25.98
N ILE A 28 8.23 0.34 -25.77
CA ILE A 28 6.99 1.11 -25.61
C ILE A 28 7.09 2.05 -24.41
N GLU A 29 7.54 1.53 -23.27
CA GLU A 29 7.77 2.31 -22.05
C GLU A 29 8.74 3.46 -22.32
N ASN A 30 9.89 3.21 -22.94
CA ASN A 30 10.86 4.25 -23.29
C ASN A 30 10.30 5.29 -24.28
N ILE A 31 9.42 4.95 -25.20
CA ILE A 31 8.81 5.96 -26.07
C ILE A 31 7.81 6.81 -25.26
N LEU A 32 7.02 6.18 -24.39
CA LEU A 32 6.03 6.86 -23.56
C LEU A 32 6.67 7.80 -22.52
N ILE A 33 7.86 7.51 -22.00
CA ILE A 33 8.54 8.40 -21.02
C ILE A 33 9.00 9.72 -21.64
N PHE A 34 9.21 9.77 -22.96
CA PHE A 34 9.67 10.99 -23.66
C PHE A 34 8.52 11.81 -24.26
N LEU A 35 7.26 11.38 -24.08
CA LEU A 35 6.07 12.08 -24.58
C LEU A 35 5.33 12.80 -23.44
N PRO A 36 4.97 14.08 -23.60
CA PRO A 36 4.01 14.72 -22.71
C PRO A 36 2.70 13.92 -22.64
N LEU A 37 2.09 13.74 -21.45
CA LEU A 37 0.95 12.82 -21.28
C LEU A 37 -0.18 13.11 -22.26
N ARG A 38 -0.48 14.38 -22.55
CA ARG A 38 -1.53 14.73 -23.53
C ARG A 38 -1.26 14.14 -24.91
N ASP A 39 0.00 14.06 -25.30
CA ASP A 39 0.40 13.50 -26.58
C ASP A 39 0.56 11.98 -26.50
N ALA A 40 1.01 11.44 -25.37
CA ALA A 40 0.96 10.00 -25.09
C ALA A 40 -0.49 9.45 -25.07
N VAL A 41 -1.46 10.23 -24.59
CA VAL A 41 -2.89 9.89 -24.64
C VAL A 41 -3.39 9.89 -26.08
N LYS A 42 -2.99 10.89 -26.88
CA LYS A 42 -3.36 10.93 -28.30
C LYS A 42 -2.77 9.75 -29.07
N THR A 43 -1.56 9.30 -28.76
CA THR A 43 -0.95 8.14 -29.42
C THR A 43 -1.62 6.82 -29.04
N SER A 44 -2.46 6.77 -27.99
CA SER A 44 -3.24 5.57 -27.63
C SER A 44 -4.27 5.15 -28.71
N VAL A 45 -4.59 6.02 -29.66
CA VAL A 45 -5.42 5.66 -30.83
C VAL A 45 -4.64 4.85 -31.86
N LEU A 46 -3.30 4.93 -31.82
CA LEU A 46 -2.39 4.27 -32.78
C LEU A 46 -2.11 2.81 -32.41
N SER A 47 -2.39 2.40 -31.17
CA SER A 47 -2.16 1.01 -30.73
C SER A 47 -3.15 0.52 -29.69
N LYS A 48 -3.71 -0.68 -29.94
CA LYS A 48 -4.58 -1.38 -28.97
C LYS A 48 -3.83 -1.78 -27.71
N LYS A 49 -2.52 -2.08 -27.81
CA LYS A 49 -1.66 -2.43 -26.68
C LYS A 49 -1.34 -1.20 -25.81
N TRP A 50 -1.04 -0.06 -26.43
CA TRP A 50 -0.79 1.20 -25.73
C TRP A 50 -2.03 1.72 -25.01
N ARG A 51 -3.22 1.52 -25.61
CA ARG A 51 -4.50 1.83 -24.95
C ARG A 51 -4.69 1.08 -23.63
N ARG A 52 -4.07 -0.09 -23.47
CA ARG A 52 -4.21 -0.98 -22.29
C ARG A 52 -3.02 -0.90 -21.32
N ASN A 53 -1.84 -0.49 -21.77
CA ASN A 53 -0.64 -0.31 -20.94
C ASN A 53 -0.37 1.17 -20.68
N TRP A 54 -0.82 1.67 -19.53
CA TRP A 54 -0.48 3.00 -19.02
C TRP A 54 0.43 2.88 -17.80
N ASP A 55 1.63 2.34 -18.01
CA ASP A 55 2.76 2.39 -17.07
C ASP A 55 3.66 3.58 -17.45
N VAL A 56 3.10 4.80 -17.52
CA VAL A 56 3.85 6.02 -17.86
C VAL A 56 4.36 6.66 -16.57
N PRO A 57 5.63 7.14 -16.49
CA PRO A 57 6.06 7.96 -15.38
C PRO A 57 5.21 9.23 -15.32
N PHE A 58 4.42 9.35 -14.25
CA PHE A 58 3.55 10.49 -14.04
C PHE A 58 4.41 11.70 -13.65
N GLU A 59 4.45 12.72 -14.51
CA GLU A 59 4.80 14.05 -14.06
C GLU A 59 3.68 14.55 -13.12
N VAL A 60 4.06 14.89 -11.88
CA VAL A 60 3.13 15.20 -10.78
C VAL A 60 2.09 16.26 -11.15
N ASP A 61 2.49 17.24 -11.96
CA ASP A 61 1.63 18.35 -12.39
C ASP A 61 0.48 17.90 -13.29
N ILE A 62 0.68 16.81 -14.03
CA ILE A 62 -0.33 16.26 -14.92
C ILE A 62 -1.39 15.49 -14.13
N LEU A 63 -0.98 14.74 -13.11
CA LEU A 63 -1.92 14.03 -12.25
C LEU A 63 -2.80 15.01 -11.48
N LYS A 64 -2.20 16.09 -10.95
CA LYS A 64 -2.95 17.17 -10.31
C LYS A 64 -3.96 17.81 -11.27
N THR A 65 -3.53 18.13 -12.49
CA THR A 65 -4.42 18.69 -13.52
C THR A 65 -5.56 17.75 -13.91
N PHE A 66 -5.30 16.44 -13.96
CA PHE A 66 -6.31 15.43 -14.26
C PHE A 66 -7.36 15.32 -13.14
N ILE A 67 -6.91 15.24 -11.88
CA ILE A 67 -7.79 15.15 -10.71
C ILE A 67 -8.69 16.39 -10.61
N CYS A 68 -8.13 17.59 -10.81
CA CYS A 68 -8.92 18.83 -10.81
C CYS A 68 -10.02 18.85 -11.90
N LYS A 69 -9.85 18.12 -13.01
CA LYS A 69 -10.85 18.01 -14.09
C LYS A 69 -11.90 16.91 -13.85
N CYS A 70 -11.75 16.12 -12.79
CA CYS A 70 -12.63 15.01 -12.45
C CYS A 70 -13.23 15.17 -11.04
N PRO A 71 -14.06 16.20 -10.77
CA PRO A 71 -14.57 16.49 -9.42
C PRO A 71 -15.54 15.44 -8.86
N LEU A 72 -15.99 14.48 -9.69
CA LEU A 72 -16.85 13.36 -9.30
C LEU A 72 -16.08 12.05 -9.12
N LEU A 73 -14.75 12.09 -9.12
CA LEU A 73 -13.91 10.89 -9.01
C LEU A 73 -14.11 10.21 -7.66
N GLU A 74 -14.74 9.04 -7.67
CA GLU A 74 -14.94 8.24 -6.45
C GLU A 74 -13.87 7.16 -6.26
N ARG A 75 -13.20 6.73 -7.34
CA ARG A 75 -12.19 5.67 -7.32
C ARG A 75 -10.97 6.06 -8.15
N LEU A 76 -9.81 6.01 -7.52
CA LEU A 76 -8.51 6.27 -8.15
C LEU A 76 -7.56 5.12 -7.84
N THR A 77 -6.97 4.56 -8.89
CA THR A 77 -5.92 3.56 -8.79
C THR A 77 -4.70 4.06 -9.53
N LEU A 78 -3.63 4.28 -8.79
CA LEU A 78 -2.34 4.72 -9.28
C LEU A 78 -1.40 3.52 -9.31
N LYS A 79 -0.95 3.11 -10.50
CA LYS A 79 0.02 2.03 -10.69
C LYS A 79 1.29 2.61 -11.28
N GLY A 80 2.45 2.10 -10.85
CA GLY A 80 3.73 2.50 -11.43
C GLY A 80 4.13 3.95 -11.15
N CYS A 81 3.61 4.58 -10.09
CA CYS A 81 3.97 5.96 -9.77
C CYS A 81 5.41 6.06 -9.27
N PHE A 82 6.28 6.64 -10.09
CA PHE A 82 7.57 7.16 -9.70
C PHE A 82 7.32 8.60 -9.18
N TYR A 83 7.84 8.97 -8.00
CA TYR A 83 7.68 10.31 -7.37
C TYR A 83 6.34 10.63 -6.69
N ILE A 84 6.01 9.87 -5.64
CA ILE A 84 4.88 10.21 -4.73
C ILE A 84 5.20 11.44 -3.84
N GLY A 85 6.45 11.90 -3.83
CA GLY A 85 6.96 13.00 -3.00
C GLY A 85 6.17 14.32 -3.05
N ASN A 86 5.38 14.53 -4.11
CA ASN A 86 4.54 15.71 -4.29
C ASN A 86 3.09 15.32 -4.70
N LEU A 87 2.62 14.13 -4.32
CA LEU A 87 1.30 13.64 -4.70
C LEU A 87 0.19 14.45 -4.00
N ASP A 88 -0.32 15.45 -4.72
CA ASP A 88 -1.43 16.31 -4.29
C ASP A 88 -2.73 15.83 -4.97
N ILE A 89 -3.52 15.06 -4.23
CA ILE A 89 -4.82 14.53 -4.68
C ILE A 89 -5.91 15.38 -4.04
N ASP A 90 -6.34 16.44 -4.73
CA ASP A 90 -7.52 17.20 -4.35
C ASP A 90 -8.79 16.57 -4.95
N ALA A 91 -9.29 15.53 -4.27
CA ALA A 91 -10.45 14.76 -4.71
C ALA A 91 -11.44 14.56 -3.56
N PRO A 92 -12.29 15.58 -3.25
CA PRO A 92 -13.13 15.57 -2.05
C PRO A 92 -14.25 14.52 -2.06
N LYS A 93 -14.55 13.92 -3.22
CA LYS A 93 -15.53 12.81 -3.36
C LYS A 93 -14.88 11.43 -3.46
N LEU A 94 -13.56 11.35 -3.30
CA LEU A 94 -12.82 10.11 -3.47
C LEU A 94 -13.08 9.15 -2.29
N LYS A 95 -13.69 8.01 -2.61
CA LYS A 95 -14.02 6.94 -1.65
C LYS A 95 -12.99 5.81 -1.69
N PHE A 96 -12.34 5.59 -2.82
CA PHE A 96 -11.42 4.49 -3.03
C PHE A 96 -10.10 4.99 -3.61
N LEU A 97 -9.01 4.81 -2.87
CA LEU A 97 -7.67 5.19 -3.33
C LEU A 97 -6.73 4.01 -3.18
N TYR A 98 -6.15 3.58 -4.32
CA TYR A 98 -5.16 2.52 -4.35
C TYR A 98 -3.87 3.03 -4.99
N ILE A 99 -2.77 3.00 -4.26
CA ILE A 99 -1.46 3.45 -4.76
C ILE A 99 -0.48 2.28 -4.76
N HIS A 100 -0.23 1.73 -5.94
CA HIS A 100 0.75 0.69 -6.19
C HIS A 100 1.99 1.30 -6.87
N ALA A 101 2.97 1.71 -6.09
CA ALA A 101 4.25 2.16 -6.62
C ALA A 101 5.12 0.96 -7.02
N ARG A 102 5.71 0.99 -8.22
CA ARG A 102 6.62 -0.06 -8.69
C ARG A 102 8.01 0.17 -8.09
N TRP A 103 8.66 -0.91 -7.65
CA TRP A 103 10.01 -0.84 -7.11
C TRP A 103 10.99 -0.42 -8.20
N HIS A 104 11.71 0.69 -7.99
CA HIS A 104 12.94 0.98 -8.72
C HIS A 104 13.99 1.42 -7.70
N ALA A 105 15.06 0.63 -7.56
CA ALA A 105 16.12 0.84 -6.58
C ALA A 105 16.88 2.16 -6.77
N THR A 106 16.72 2.82 -7.92
CA THR A 106 17.48 4.01 -8.32
C THR A 106 16.85 5.35 -7.94
N PHE A 107 15.61 5.36 -7.43
CA PHE A 107 14.91 6.62 -7.09
C PHE A 107 14.57 6.69 -5.61
N LEU A 108 15.62 6.64 -4.80
CA LEU A 108 15.57 7.26 -3.49
C LEU A 108 15.42 8.78 -3.72
N PRO A 109 14.51 9.49 -3.02
CA PRO A 109 14.53 10.94 -3.06
C PRO A 109 15.95 11.39 -2.70
N SER A 110 16.51 12.32 -3.47
CA SER A 110 17.86 12.88 -3.22
C SER A 110 18.09 13.04 -1.72
N ASN A 111 19.28 12.71 -1.23
CA ASN A 111 19.62 12.87 0.20
C ASN A 111 19.30 14.29 0.71
N ALA A 112 19.32 15.29 -0.18
CA ALA A 112 18.85 16.64 0.10
C ALA A 112 17.33 16.72 0.36
N TYR A 113 16.50 16.09 -0.47
CA TYR A 113 15.04 15.98 -0.26
C TYR A 113 14.73 15.21 1.03
N ARG A 114 15.41 14.09 1.28
CA ARG A 114 15.27 13.36 2.56
C ARG A 114 15.64 14.20 3.77
N LYS A 115 16.70 15.00 3.67
CA LYS A 115 17.15 15.88 4.76
C LYS A 115 16.17 17.05 4.95
N ALA A 116 15.68 17.64 3.86
CA ALA A 116 14.67 18.70 3.89
C ALA A 116 13.34 18.22 4.48
N LEU A 117 12.87 17.04 4.08
CA LEU A 117 11.62 16.46 4.58
C LEU A 117 11.74 15.94 6.01
N LYS A 118 12.93 15.46 6.43
CA LYS A 118 13.20 15.11 7.85
C LYS A 118 13.21 16.33 8.77
N ASN A 119 13.60 17.49 8.27
CA ASN A 119 13.70 18.74 9.02
C ASN A 119 12.45 19.63 8.91
N SER A 120 11.43 19.18 8.21
CA SER A 120 10.18 19.94 8.04
C SER A 120 9.26 19.73 9.24
N GLU A 121 8.82 20.83 9.85
CA GLU A 121 7.76 20.82 10.88
C GLU A 121 6.39 20.42 10.29
N THR A 122 6.22 20.50 8.96
CA THR A 122 4.95 20.20 8.31
C THR A 122 4.77 18.70 8.15
N SER A 123 3.71 18.18 8.76
CA SER A 123 3.34 16.78 8.65
C SER A 123 2.72 16.47 7.28
N VAL A 124 3.43 15.71 6.45
CA VAL A 124 2.98 15.33 5.10
C VAL A 124 1.68 14.52 5.17
N ILE A 125 1.59 13.60 6.13
CA ILE A 125 0.38 12.78 6.33
C ILE A 125 -0.85 13.63 6.64
N ILE A 126 -0.72 14.71 7.42
CA ILE A 126 -1.85 15.63 7.70
C ILE A 126 -2.33 16.30 6.40
N GLY A 127 -1.41 16.82 5.59
CA GLY A 127 -1.73 17.44 4.31
C GLY A 127 -2.43 16.45 3.36
N PHE A 128 -1.89 15.24 3.25
CA PHE A 128 -2.43 14.20 2.37
C PHE A 128 -3.87 13.82 2.72
N PHE A 129 -4.19 13.62 4.01
CA PHE A 129 -5.54 13.22 4.42
C PHE A 129 -6.54 14.37 4.52
N ARG A 130 -6.08 15.63 4.57
CA ARG A 130 -6.97 16.80 4.51
C ARG A 130 -7.77 16.83 3.21
N SER A 131 -7.18 16.39 2.10
CA SER A 131 -7.80 16.37 0.78
C SER A 131 -8.67 15.13 0.52
N LEU A 132 -8.75 14.19 1.48
CA LEU A 132 -9.46 12.91 1.35
C LEU A 132 -10.51 12.70 2.47
N PRO A 133 -11.46 13.63 2.66
CA PRO A 133 -12.35 13.63 3.82
C PRO A 133 -13.37 12.48 3.86
N VAL A 134 -13.69 11.87 2.71
CA VAL A 134 -14.73 10.82 2.58
C VAL A 134 -14.18 9.45 2.19
N ILE A 135 -12.87 9.24 2.37
CA ILE A 135 -12.20 7.99 1.99
C ILE A 135 -12.81 6.79 2.73
N GLU A 136 -13.22 5.76 2.00
CA GLU A 136 -13.80 4.52 2.52
C GLU A 136 -12.81 3.34 2.46
N SER A 137 -11.99 3.28 1.43
CA SER A 137 -10.97 2.24 1.25
C SER A 137 -9.67 2.86 0.78
N LEU A 138 -8.60 2.59 1.52
CA LEU A 138 -7.27 3.11 1.25
C LEU A 138 -6.27 1.96 1.13
N ASN A 139 -5.48 1.96 0.06
CA ASN A 139 -4.30 1.13 -0.09
C ASN A 139 -3.06 2.01 -0.32
N VAL A 140 -2.10 1.90 0.60
CA VAL A 140 -0.85 2.66 0.63
C VAL A 140 0.32 1.72 0.32
N GLY A 141 0.78 1.71 -0.93
CA GLY A 141 1.90 0.88 -1.39
C GLY A 141 3.25 1.19 -0.72
N TYR A 142 4.18 0.24 -0.80
CA TYR A 142 5.55 0.27 -0.24
C TYR A 142 6.24 1.65 -0.28
N GLN A 143 6.30 2.31 -1.44
CA GLN A 143 7.05 3.57 -1.58
C GLN A 143 6.32 4.79 -0.99
N CYS A 144 5.04 4.67 -0.68
CA CYS A 144 4.28 5.74 -0.05
C CYS A 144 4.67 5.91 1.42
N TRP A 145 5.19 4.87 2.08
CA TRP A 145 5.57 4.94 3.50
C TRP A 145 6.66 5.96 3.76
N GLN A 146 7.72 6.00 2.93
CA GLN A 146 8.78 7.00 3.07
C GLN A 146 8.27 8.43 2.85
N PHE A 147 7.26 8.59 2.00
CA PHE A 147 6.63 9.88 1.74
C PHE A 147 5.72 10.31 2.89
N LEU A 148 4.78 9.46 3.31
CA LEU A 148 3.83 9.75 4.39
C LEU A 148 4.54 9.92 5.73
N ALA A 149 5.62 9.16 5.97
CA ALA A 149 6.40 9.21 7.20
C ALA A 149 7.44 10.34 7.23
N ALA A 150 7.41 11.22 6.24
CA ALA A 150 8.26 12.37 6.19
C ALA A 150 7.67 13.58 6.92
N GLY A 151 8.54 14.44 7.44
CA GLY A 151 8.18 15.45 8.42
C GLY A 151 7.89 14.85 9.79
N ASN A 152 7.03 15.53 10.55
CA ASN A 152 6.52 15.03 11.82
C ASN A 152 5.35 14.06 11.59
N VAL A 153 5.35 12.92 12.29
CA VAL A 153 4.25 11.96 12.26
C VAL A 153 3.46 12.11 13.56
N PRO A 154 2.23 12.64 13.52
CA PRO A 154 1.43 12.81 14.73
C PRO A 154 0.92 11.46 15.22
N ASP A 155 0.61 11.36 16.52
CA ASP A 155 -0.03 10.16 17.07
C ASP A 155 -1.42 9.91 16.47
N ARG A 156 -2.12 10.97 16.07
CA ARG A 156 -3.45 10.92 15.44
C ARG A 156 -3.59 12.09 14.46
N LEU A 157 -4.33 11.88 13.38
CA LEU A 157 -4.68 12.94 12.45
C LEU A 157 -5.62 13.96 13.13
N PRO A 158 -5.52 15.26 12.78
CA PRO A 158 -6.41 16.29 13.33
C PRO A 158 -7.89 16.03 13.04
N ALA A 159 -8.20 15.40 11.91
CA ALA A 159 -9.53 14.96 11.53
C ALA A 159 -9.57 13.44 11.41
N ASN A 160 -10.53 12.80 12.10
CA ASN A 160 -10.72 11.36 12.00
C ASN A 160 -11.23 10.96 10.61
N LEU A 161 -10.73 9.83 10.11
CA LEU A 161 -11.17 9.16 8.89
C LEU A 161 -12.47 8.39 9.16
N LYS A 162 -13.56 9.12 9.44
CA LYS A 162 -14.84 8.55 9.89
C LYS A 162 -15.46 7.57 8.89
N TYR A 163 -15.16 7.71 7.61
CA TYR A 163 -15.71 6.87 6.55
C TYR A 163 -14.83 5.67 6.21
N LEU A 164 -13.59 5.62 6.69
CA LEU A 164 -12.64 4.58 6.33
C LEU A 164 -13.04 3.25 6.97
N LYS A 165 -13.35 2.28 6.11
CA LYS A 165 -13.74 0.90 6.46
C LYS A 165 -12.62 -0.09 6.15
N THR A 166 -11.83 0.18 5.13
CA THR A 166 -10.75 -0.73 4.69
C THR A 166 -9.43 0.01 4.62
N LEU A 167 -8.44 -0.50 5.35
CA LEU A 167 -7.09 0.03 5.36
C LEU A 167 -6.13 -1.08 4.96
N GLU A 168 -5.48 -0.91 3.81
CA GLU A 168 -4.48 -1.82 3.29
C GLU A 168 -3.11 -1.15 3.29
N LEU A 169 -2.21 -1.73 4.07
CA LEU A 169 -0.87 -1.26 4.31
C LEU A 169 0.14 -2.32 3.83
N PRO A 170 0.20 -2.59 2.51
CA PRO A 170 1.17 -3.52 1.98
C PRO A 170 2.59 -3.02 2.21
N ALA A 171 3.48 -3.97 2.48
CA ALA A 171 4.91 -3.76 2.65
C ALA A 171 5.32 -2.79 3.77
N LEU A 172 4.53 -2.69 4.84
CA LEU A 172 4.90 -2.03 6.09
C LEU A 172 6.11 -2.73 6.72
N ARG A 173 7.08 -1.96 7.22
CA ARG A 173 8.25 -2.49 7.93
C ARG A 173 8.17 -2.12 9.40
N PHE A 174 7.89 -3.11 10.24
CA PHE A 174 7.72 -2.93 11.69
C PHE A 174 8.98 -2.45 12.40
N GLU A 175 10.16 -2.73 11.84
CA GLU A 175 11.44 -2.26 12.39
C GLU A 175 11.68 -0.76 12.19
N PHE A 176 11.00 -0.09 11.24
CA PHE A 176 11.17 1.34 11.02
C PHE A 176 10.16 2.13 11.83
N LEU A 177 10.62 2.74 12.93
CA LEU A 177 9.77 3.52 13.84
C LEU A 177 8.84 4.50 13.12
N ARG A 178 9.34 5.25 12.14
CA ARG A 178 8.53 6.24 11.41
C ARG A 178 7.40 5.61 10.59
N GLU A 179 7.63 4.47 9.95
CA GLU A 179 6.59 3.76 9.18
C GLU A 179 5.57 3.14 10.12
N PHE A 180 6.05 2.54 11.21
CA PHE A 180 5.21 2.00 12.27
C PHE A 180 4.33 3.09 12.92
N SER A 181 4.88 4.26 13.24
CA SER A 181 4.14 5.42 13.74
C SER A 181 3.10 5.91 12.75
N CYS A 182 3.38 5.90 11.43
CA CYS A 182 2.38 6.23 10.43
C CYS A 182 1.22 5.24 10.42
N ALA A 183 1.50 3.94 10.49
CA ALA A 183 0.46 2.92 10.58
C ALA A 183 -0.42 3.12 11.84
N LEU A 184 0.21 3.35 13.00
CA LEU A 184 -0.51 3.63 14.25
C LEU A 184 -1.34 4.92 14.16
N CYS A 185 -0.81 5.98 13.55
CA CYS A 185 -1.53 7.24 13.32
C CYS A 185 -2.82 7.01 12.54
N LEU A 186 -2.75 6.24 11.45
CA LEU A 186 -3.91 5.91 10.62
C LEU A 186 -4.93 5.08 11.39
N ILE A 187 -4.47 4.08 12.14
CA ILE A 187 -5.33 3.20 12.93
C ILE A 187 -6.05 3.99 14.03
N ARG A 188 -5.33 4.83 14.79
CA ARG A 188 -5.91 5.74 15.80
C ARG A 188 -6.94 6.69 15.21
N SER A 189 -6.74 7.10 13.95
CA SER A 189 -7.61 8.06 13.27
C SER A 189 -8.82 7.41 12.57
N SER A 190 -8.95 6.09 12.60
CA SER A 190 -9.94 5.33 11.82
C SER A 190 -10.96 4.60 12.71
N PRO A 191 -11.89 5.30 13.36
CA PRO A 191 -12.79 4.72 14.37
C PRO A 191 -13.79 3.70 13.83
N ASN A 192 -14.03 3.69 12.51
CA ASN A 192 -15.00 2.81 11.84
C ASN A 192 -14.33 1.72 11.00
N LEU A 193 -13.04 1.45 11.22
CA LEU A 193 -12.29 0.46 10.47
C LEU A 193 -12.87 -0.94 10.65
N GLN A 194 -13.11 -1.64 9.54
CA GLN A 194 -13.71 -2.98 9.48
C GLN A 194 -12.74 -4.04 8.99
N LYS A 195 -11.83 -3.66 8.09
CA LYS A 195 -10.83 -4.54 7.50
C LYS A 195 -9.45 -3.90 7.54
N LEU A 196 -8.48 -4.61 8.09
CA LEU A 196 -7.08 -4.19 8.14
C LEU A 196 -6.21 -5.22 7.43
N ARG A 197 -5.44 -4.77 6.44
CA ARG A 197 -4.43 -5.60 5.77
C ARG A 197 -3.05 -5.03 5.98
N LEU A 198 -2.11 -5.86 6.38
CA LEU A 198 -0.73 -5.52 6.65
C LEU A 198 0.15 -6.48 5.84
N GLY A 199 0.97 -5.95 4.94
CA GLY A 199 2.01 -6.74 4.27
C GLY A 199 3.37 -6.38 4.83
N VAL A 200 4.35 -7.29 4.85
CA VAL A 200 5.72 -6.96 5.28
C VAL A 200 6.56 -6.43 4.13
N GLY A 201 7.36 -5.39 4.35
CA GLY A 201 8.36 -4.91 3.39
C GLY A 201 9.68 -5.68 3.51
N TYR A 202 10.40 -5.86 2.41
CA TYR A 202 11.70 -6.54 2.43
C TYR A 202 12.83 -5.64 2.94
N THR A 203 13.66 -6.15 3.85
CA THR A 203 14.96 -5.55 4.19
C THR A 203 15.97 -6.65 4.50
N LYS A 204 17.21 -6.43 4.04
CA LYS A 204 18.35 -7.33 4.22
C LYS A 204 19.49 -6.70 5.04
N SER A 205 19.27 -5.57 5.74
CA SER A 205 20.36 -4.84 6.39
C SER A 205 19.96 -4.07 7.65
N ASP A 206 20.84 -4.12 8.67
CA ASP A 206 20.91 -3.29 9.87
C ASP A 206 19.60 -3.12 10.67
N THR A 207 18.96 -4.26 10.95
CA THR A 207 17.64 -4.34 11.61
C THR A 207 17.71 -4.25 13.14
N ALA A 208 18.83 -4.63 13.77
CA ALA A 208 18.89 -4.81 15.22
C ALA A 208 18.67 -3.51 16.02
N ASP A 209 19.29 -2.39 15.63
CA ASP A 209 19.14 -1.13 16.37
C ASP A 209 17.78 -0.47 16.10
N ASN A 210 17.24 -0.67 14.90
CA ASN A 210 15.91 -0.24 14.51
C ASN A 210 14.83 -0.98 15.32
N VAL A 211 14.93 -2.31 15.41
CA VAL A 211 14.06 -3.15 16.24
C VAL A 211 14.12 -2.73 17.71
N LYS A 212 15.31 -2.53 18.29
CA LYS A 212 15.45 -2.02 19.68
C LYS A 212 14.76 -0.67 19.88
N THR A 213 14.82 0.21 18.88
CA THR A 213 14.20 1.54 18.95
C THR A 213 12.67 1.43 18.95
N VAL A 214 12.11 0.57 18.10
CA VAL A 214 10.67 0.31 18.06
C VAL A 214 10.22 -0.43 19.32
N ASP A 215 10.99 -1.37 19.83
CA ASP A 215 10.69 -2.08 21.08
C ASP A 215 10.53 -1.11 22.25
N LYS A 216 11.49 -0.20 22.44
CA LYS A 216 11.40 0.84 23.47
C LYS A 216 10.18 1.74 23.28
N PHE A 217 9.88 2.11 22.04
CA PHE A 217 8.71 2.90 21.71
C PHE A 217 7.42 2.17 22.11
N VAL A 218 7.25 0.90 21.71
CA VAL A 218 6.09 0.07 22.05
C VAL A 218 5.94 -0.10 23.57
N GLU A 219 7.03 -0.29 24.31
CA GLU A 219 7.02 -0.39 25.77
C GLU A 219 6.61 0.92 26.46
N SER A 220 6.98 2.06 25.88
CA SER A 220 6.69 3.39 26.43
C SER A 220 5.31 3.92 26.05
N GLN A 221 4.68 3.37 25.02
CA GLN A 221 3.47 3.91 24.44
C GLN A 221 2.22 3.37 25.15
N ASP A 222 1.35 4.28 25.57
CA ASP A 222 -0.01 3.89 25.96
C ASP A 222 -0.86 3.65 24.71
N PHE A 223 -1.43 2.45 24.61
CA PHE A 223 -2.37 2.06 23.56
C PHE A 223 -3.83 2.09 24.04
N SER A 224 -4.11 2.66 25.22
CA SER A 224 -5.47 2.83 25.76
C SER A 224 -6.41 3.54 24.77
N ASP A 225 -5.89 4.53 24.05
CA ASP A 225 -6.60 5.39 23.09
C ASP A 225 -7.04 4.68 21.79
N ILE A 226 -6.46 3.50 21.51
CA ILE A 226 -6.83 2.67 20.38
C ILE A 226 -8.09 1.87 20.74
N SER A 227 -9.11 2.00 19.89
CA SER A 227 -10.36 1.27 19.98
C SER A 227 -10.78 0.81 18.58
N LEU A 228 -10.72 -0.49 18.34
CA LEU A 228 -11.02 -1.13 17.05
C LEU A 228 -12.36 -1.85 17.10
N ASN A 229 -13.37 -1.15 17.61
CA ASN A 229 -14.68 -1.72 17.93
C ASN A 229 -15.47 -2.25 16.72
N LYS A 230 -15.08 -1.88 15.50
CA LYS A 230 -15.75 -2.33 14.27
C LYS A 230 -14.87 -3.26 13.42
N LEU A 231 -13.65 -3.56 13.85
CA LEU A 231 -12.71 -4.38 13.10
C LEU A 231 -13.16 -5.83 13.14
N ARG A 232 -13.43 -6.40 11.96
CA ARG A 232 -13.92 -7.77 11.78
C ARG A 232 -12.87 -8.67 11.13
N GLU A 233 -12.09 -8.12 10.20
CA GLU A 233 -11.11 -8.88 9.42
C GLU A 233 -9.71 -8.28 9.56
N VAL A 234 -8.75 -9.12 9.91
CA VAL A 234 -7.32 -8.78 9.88
C VAL A 234 -6.59 -9.77 8.98
N GLU A 235 -5.80 -9.25 8.06
CA GLU A 235 -4.88 -10.04 7.23
C GLU A 235 -3.47 -9.49 7.42
N MET A 236 -2.55 -10.29 7.92
CA MET A 236 -1.20 -9.88 8.22
C MET A 236 -0.22 -10.87 7.58
N GLN A 237 0.72 -10.35 6.79
CA GLN A 237 1.92 -11.10 6.43
C GLN A 237 2.97 -10.81 7.48
N ILE A 238 3.71 -11.82 7.93
CA ILE A 238 4.77 -11.68 8.94
C ILE A 238 6.02 -12.40 8.42
N ASN A 239 7.19 -11.87 8.72
CA ASN A 239 8.46 -12.44 8.31
C ASN A 239 9.04 -13.32 9.42
N ASP A 240 9.67 -12.71 10.41
CA ASP A 240 10.43 -13.38 11.47
C ASP A 240 9.73 -13.34 12.84
N PHE A 241 8.57 -12.69 12.93
CA PHE A 241 7.86 -12.44 14.20
C PHE A 241 8.75 -11.75 15.21
N SER A 242 9.34 -10.64 14.76
CA SER A 242 10.00 -9.70 15.63
C SER A 242 9.08 -9.27 16.77
N LYS A 243 9.66 -8.86 17.89
CA LYS A 243 8.90 -8.40 19.06
C LYS A 243 7.86 -7.29 18.70
N PRO A 244 8.16 -6.30 17.83
CA PRO A 244 7.17 -5.33 17.38
C PRO A 244 5.97 -5.93 16.64
N GLU A 245 6.20 -6.94 15.79
CA GLU A 245 5.12 -7.63 15.07
C GLU A 245 4.21 -8.38 16.05
N MET A 246 4.80 -9.09 17.02
CA MET A 246 4.03 -9.84 18.03
C MET A 246 3.23 -8.92 18.95
N GLU A 247 3.81 -7.83 19.44
CA GLU A 247 3.09 -6.86 20.26
C GLU A 247 1.96 -6.18 19.48
N PHE A 248 2.15 -5.96 18.18
CA PHE A 248 1.10 -5.44 17.32
C PHE A 248 -0.06 -6.43 17.14
N VAL A 249 0.22 -7.72 16.93
CA VAL A 249 -0.81 -8.77 16.90
C VAL A 249 -1.59 -8.81 18.21
N LYS A 250 -0.89 -8.80 19.35
CA LYS A 250 -1.51 -8.76 20.69
C LYS A 250 -2.40 -7.53 20.87
N LEU A 251 -1.92 -6.35 20.45
CA LEU A 251 -2.69 -5.12 20.47
C LEU A 251 -3.99 -5.26 19.68
N LEU A 252 -3.93 -5.78 18.44
CA LEU A 252 -5.12 -6.00 17.62
C LEU A 252 -6.10 -6.95 18.32
N LEU A 253 -5.64 -8.04 18.93
CA LEU A 253 -6.49 -9.00 19.62
C LEU A 253 -7.19 -8.43 20.85
N VAL A 254 -6.51 -7.57 21.62
CA VAL A 254 -7.08 -6.93 22.83
C VAL A 254 -8.00 -5.77 22.47
N LYS A 255 -7.76 -5.06 21.37
CA LYS A 255 -8.50 -3.84 21.00
C LYS A 255 -9.66 -4.06 20.03
N SER A 256 -9.85 -5.29 19.54
CA SER A 256 -10.86 -5.64 18.52
C SER A 256 -11.91 -6.60 19.08
N PRO A 257 -12.93 -6.11 19.80
CA PRO A 257 -13.97 -6.96 20.41
C PRO A 257 -14.90 -7.65 19.41
N LEU A 258 -15.03 -7.12 18.18
CA LEU A 258 -15.87 -7.70 17.12
C LEU A 258 -15.06 -8.43 16.04
N LEU A 259 -13.81 -8.79 16.33
CA LEU A 259 -12.96 -9.50 15.39
C LEU A 259 -13.56 -10.87 15.08
N GLU A 260 -13.71 -11.18 13.79
CA GLU A 260 -14.24 -12.46 13.30
C GLU A 260 -13.11 -13.34 12.80
N THR A 261 -12.20 -12.78 11.99
CA THR A 261 -11.10 -13.53 11.38
C THR A 261 -9.77 -12.77 11.47
N MET A 262 -8.71 -13.49 11.80
CA MET A 262 -7.33 -13.02 11.74
C MET A 262 -6.50 -14.03 10.95
N HIS A 263 -6.11 -13.65 9.74
CA HIS A 263 -5.24 -14.43 8.87
C HIS A 263 -3.80 -13.97 9.04
N ILE A 264 -2.94 -14.86 9.49
CA ILE A 264 -1.51 -14.61 9.65
C ILE A 264 -0.77 -15.48 8.64
N ARG A 265 -0.06 -14.86 7.68
CA ARG A 265 0.74 -15.58 6.68
C ARG A 265 2.22 -15.40 6.95
N GLN A 266 2.94 -16.49 7.09
CA GLN A 266 4.40 -16.41 7.08
C GLN A 266 4.88 -16.27 5.64
N ARG A 267 5.76 -15.31 5.38
CA ARG A 267 6.36 -15.15 4.05
C ARG A 267 7.56 -16.09 3.87
N ASP A 268 8.50 -16.05 4.80
CA ASP A 268 9.74 -16.82 4.77
C ASP A 268 9.97 -17.48 6.15
N GLY A 269 10.39 -18.75 6.18
CA GLY A 269 10.93 -19.39 7.38
C GLY A 269 10.60 -20.88 7.58
N ASP A 270 11.25 -21.46 8.58
CA ASP A 270 11.10 -22.85 9.03
C ASP A 270 9.77 -23.05 9.79
N PHE A 271 9.17 -24.24 9.63
CA PHE A 271 7.92 -24.71 10.24
C PHE A 271 7.89 -24.52 11.76
N TYR A 272 9.05 -24.57 12.43
CA TYR A 272 9.18 -24.33 13.87
C TYR A 272 8.73 -22.93 14.31
N ASN A 273 8.93 -21.91 13.47
CA ASN A 273 8.46 -20.56 13.79
C ASN A 273 6.93 -20.51 13.78
N GLY A 274 6.29 -21.08 12.76
CA GLY A 274 4.83 -21.23 12.63
C GLY A 274 4.14 -21.76 13.88
N TYR A 275 4.64 -22.87 14.40
CA TYR A 275 4.09 -23.50 15.61
C TYR A 275 4.25 -22.62 16.86
N ARG A 276 5.40 -21.96 17.05
CA ARG A 276 5.63 -21.05 18.18
C ARG A 276 4.63 -19.89 18.17
N ILE A 277 4.37 -19.32 17.00
CA ILE A 277 3.42 -18.22 16.81
C ILE A 277 2.03 -18.66 17.20
N LEU A 278 1.55 -19.76 16.61
CA LEU A 278 0.23 -20.29 16.92
C LEU A 278 0.09 -20.54 18.41
N LYS A 279 1.10 -21.12 19.05
CA LYS A 279 1.11 -21.35 20.49
C LYS A 279 1.00 -20.07 21.32
N GLU A 280 1.72 -19.00 20.95
CA GLU A 280 1.65 -17.72 21.69
C GLU A 280 0.33 -16.99 21.44
N VAL A 281 -0.08 -16.87 20.19
CA VAL A 281 -1.26 -16.12 19.77
C VAL A 281 -2.55 -16.79 20.27
N THR A 282 -2.62 -18.12 20.23
CA THR A 282 -3.82 -18.86 20.69
C THR A 282 -4.03 -18.76 22.20
N ARG A 283 -2.94 -18.73 22.97
CA ARG A 283 -2.95 -18.60 24.45
C ARG A 283 -3.19 -17.17 24.92
N PHE A 284 -3.00 -16.19 24.05
CA PHE A 284 -3.15 -14.79 24.40
C PHE A 284 -4.63 -14.42 24.57
N ARG A 285 -4.91 -13.55 25.55
CA ARG A 285 -6.28 -13.07 25.82
C ARG A 285 -6.75 -12.19 24.67
N ARG A 286 -7.94 -12.47 24.17
CA ARG A 286 -8.58 -11.73 23.07
C ARG A 286 -9.83 -11.02 23.60
N ALA A 287 -10.17 -9.88 23.03
CA ALA A 287 -11.42 -9.21 23.32
C ALA A 287 -12.62 -9.88 22.64
N SER A 288 -12.42 -10.40 21.43
CA SER A 288 -13.43 -11.21 20.74
C SER A 288 -13.32 -12.67 21.16
N SER A 289 -14.43 -13.24 21.64
CA SER A 289 -14.54 -14.67 21.98
C SER A 289 -14.75 -15.56 20.75
N THR A 290 -15.16 -14.99 19.62
CA THR A 290 -15.50 -15.71 18.38
C THR A 290 -14.44 -15.58 17.29
N ALA A 291 -13.37 -14.80 17.52
CA ALA A 291 -12.32 -14.59 16.54
C ALA A 291 -11.58 -15.88 16.19
N GLU A 292 -11.68 -16.29 14.94
CA GLU A 292 -10.89 -17.37 14.35
C GLU A 292 -9.51 -16.83 13.94
N ILE A 293 -8.45 -17.52 14.39
CA ILE A 293 -7.07 -17.16 14.04
C ILE A 293 -6.53 -18.29 13.18
N ILE A 294 -6.31 -17.96 11.91
CA ILE A 294 -5.82 -18.91 10.91
C ILE A 294 -4.41 -18.50 10.53
N TYR A 295 -3.49 -19.45 10.65
CA TYR A 295 -2.12 -19.27 10.26
C TYR A 295 -1.85 -20.07 8.98
N PHE A 296 -1.20 -19.44 8.01
CA PHE A 296 -0.79 -20.04 6.75
C PHE A 296 0.74 -20.07 6.66
N GLY A 297 1.29 -21.24 6.37
CA GLY A 297 2.72 -21.39 6.08
C GLY A 297 3.14 -20.72 4.76
N PRO A 298 4.46 -20.68 4.45
CA PRO A 298 5.04 -19.97 3.29
C PRO A 298 4.45 -20.31 1.92
N ASN A 299 3.79 -21.47 1.78
CA ASN A 299 3.28 -22.00 0.52
C ASN A 299 1.79 -22.41 0.57
N GLU A 300 1.09 -22.13 1.67
CA GLU A 300 -0.34 -22.48 1.79
C GLU A 300 -1.21 -21.37 1.20
N LYS A 301 -2.15 -21.77 0.33
CA LYS A 301 -3.21 -20.87 -0.18
C LYS A 301 -4.46 -21.02 0.70
N PRO A 302 -5.22 -19.93 0.91
CA PRO A 302 -6.53 -20.00 1.54
C PRO A 302 -7.51 -20.83 0.71
#